data_AF-A0A1M4THQ7-F1
#
_entry.id   AF-A0A1M4THQ7-F1
#
_cell.length_a   1.000
_cell.length_b   1.000
_cell.length_c   1.000
_cell.angle_alpha   90.00
_cell.angle_beta   90.00
_cell.angle_gamma   90.00
#
_symmetry.space_group_name_H-M   'P 1'
#
loop_
_entity.id
_entity.type
_entity.pdbx_description
1 polymer ?
#
loop_
_entity_poly.entity_id
_entity_poly.type
_entity_poly.pdbx_seq_one_letter_code
_entity_poly.pdbx_strand_id
1 'polypeptide(L)'
;MGKTEKRHWLLNLLIVVTIIVVALAFTAHYKNWVKTEKEELEILSGIYFVKIPYADMDSVSMVEKIPSMERINGFSVKEREKGVFKEDSLSTNKVYVYVDKLSQQKIRLVYKDSMKLFLNMPDSTETELMYQFLSNKINPPKE
;
A
#
# COMPACT_ATOMS: atom_id res chain seq x y z
N MET A 1 37.05 30.80 -14.65
CA MET A 1 36.38 29.49 -14.45
C MET A 1 35.88 28.97 -15.78
N GLY A 2 36.54 27.95 -16.30
CA GLY A 2 36.39 27.46 -17.67
C GLY A 2 35.04 26.76 -17.90
N LYS A 3 34.60 26.73 -19.16
CA LYS A 3 33.35 26.06 -19.59
C LYS A 3 33.29 24.58 -19.15
N THR A 4 34.45 23.95 -18.96
CA THR A 4 34.62 22.59 -18.44
C THR A 4 34.32 22.47 -16.95
N GLU A 5 34.81 23.38 -16.10
CA GLU A 5 34.56 23.36 -14.64
C GLU A 5 33.07 23.51 -14.32
N LYS A 6 32.37 24.40 -15.03
CA LYS A 6 30.91 24.56 -14.91
C LYS A 6 30.15 23.29 -15.31
N ARG A 7 30.64 22.56 -16.33
CA ARG A 7 30.05 21.29 -16.80
C ARG A 7 30.20 20.18 -15.75
N HIS A 8 31.36 20.07 -15.10
CA HIS A 8 31.58 19.07 -14.06
C HIS A 8 30.73 19.32 -12.81
N TRP A 9 30.54 20.59 -12.42
CA TRP A 9 29.66 20.93 -11.29
C TRP A 9 28.19 20.56 -11.57
N LEU A 10 27.67 20.87 -12.77
CA LEU A 10 26.31 20.50 -13.16
C LEU A 10 26.11 18.97 -13.18
N LEU A 11 27.08 18.22 -13.67
CA LEU A 11 27.03 16.75 -13.67
C LEU A 11 27.05 16.17 -12.26
N ASN A 12 27.89 16.71 -11.36
CA ASN A 12 27.92 16.27 -9.96
C ASN A 12 26.59 16.55 -9.27
N LEU A 13 26.01 17.73 -9.49
CA LEU A 13 24.68 18.07 -8.97
C LEU A 13 23.62 17.10 -9.50
N LEU A 14 23.63 16.80 -10.80
CA LEU A 14 22.69 15.85 -11.42
C LEU A 14 22.84 14.45 -10.83
N ILE A 15 24.06 13.98 -10.58
CA ILE A 15 24.32 12.69 -9.94
C ILE A 15 23.74 12.67 -8.52
N VAL A 16 24.01 13.71 -7.72
CA VAL A 16 23.48 13.82 -6.35
C VAL A 16 21.95 13.81 -6.34
N VAL A 17 21.32 14.62 -7.20
CA VAL A 17 19.86 14.65 -7.34
C VAL A 17 19.32 13.28 -7.76
N THR A 18 19.99 12.60 -8.69
CA THR A 18 19.59 11.27 -9.16
C THR A 18 19.62 10.26 -8.03
N ILE A 19 20.70 10.24 -7.22
CA ILE A 19 20.83 9.33 -6.07
C ILE A 19 19.71 9.59 -5.05
N ILE A 20 19.40 10.87 -4.77
CA ILE A 20 18.29 11.23 -3.87
C ILE A 20 16.96 10.69 -4.41
N VAL A 21 16.67 10.90 -5.69
CA VAL A 21 15.43 10.42 -6.31
C VAL A 21 15.34 8.90 -6.26
N VAL A 22 16.43 8.18 -6.56
CA VAL A 22 16.48 6.71 -6.48
C VAL A 22 16.28 6.23 -5.04
N ALA A 23 16.89 6.89 -4.06
CA ALA A 23 16.71 6.55 -2.65
C ALA A 23 15.25 6.75 -2.21
N LEU A 24 14.61 7.85 -2.60
CA LEU A 24 13.19 8.12 -2.31
C LEU A 24 12.26 7.11 -2.99
N ALA A 25 12.52 6.77 -4.25
CA ALA A 25 11.75 5.74 -4.94
C ALA A 25 11.93 4.38 -4.24
N PHE A 26 13.15 4.03 -3.84
CA PHE A 26 13.41 2.81 -3.10
C PHE A 26 12.66 2.77 -1.76
N THR A 27 12.70 3.84 -0.95
CA THR A 27 12.00 3.88 0.34
C THR A 27 10.49 3.79 0.18
N ALA A 28 9.91 4.45 -0.81
CA ALA A 28 8.48 4.36 -1.11
C ALA A 28 8.05 2.92 -1.47
N HIS A 29 8.90 2.18 -2.19
CA HIS A 29 8.57 0.83 -2.67
C HIS A 29 8.96 -0.31 -1.73
N TYR A 30 9.94 -0.11 -0.83
CA TYR A 30 10.53 -1.17 0.01
C TYR A 30 9.51 -1.92 0.89
N LYS A 31 8.55 -1.19 1.48
CA LYS A 31 7.45 -1.74 2.28
C LYS A 31 6.17 -0.95 2.05
N ASN A 32 5.04 -1.42 2.59
CA ASN A 32 3.86 -0.58 2.70
C ASN A 32 3.98 0.29 3.95
N TRP A 33 3.83 1.60 3.79
CA TRP A 33 3.82 2.55 4.89
C TRP A 33 2.37 2.76 5.30
N VAL A 34 1.99 2.17 6.43
CA VAL A 34 0.64 2.28 7.00
C VAL A 34 0.70 3.24 8.18
N LYS A 35 -0.16 4.26 8.17
CA LYS A 35 -0.29 5.25 9.24
C LYS A 35 -1.73 5.23 9.74
N THR A 36 -1.88 5.02 11.04
CA THR A 36 -3.17 5.04 11.73
C THR A 36 -3.36 6.41 12.34
N GLU A 37 -4.20 7.24 11.72
CA GLU A 37 -4.61 8.53 12.28
C GLU A 37 -5.80 8.37 13.21
N LYS A 38 -6.30 9.49 13.76
CA LYS A 38 -7.46 9.46 14.66
C LYS A 38 -8.73 8.94 13.97
N GLU A 39 -8.95 9.40 12.74
CA GLU A 39 -10.21 9.22 11.99
C GLU A 39 -10.04 8.45 10.66
N GLU A 40 -8.81 8.26 10.20
CA GLU A 40 -8.53 7.61 8.92
C GLU A 40 -7.29 6.70 8.95
N LEU A 41 -7.28 5.73 8.06
CA LEU A 41 -6.12 4.92 7.71
C LEU A 41 -5.46 5.50 6.47
N GLU A 42 -4.19 5.89 6.56
CA GLU A 42 -3.39 6.28 5.39
C GLU A 42 -2.43 5.16 5.01
N ILE A 43 -2.35 4.86 3.71
CA ILE A 43 -1.43 3.86 3.19
C ILE A 43 -0.68 4.42 1.99
N LEU A 44 0.65 4.44 2.09
CA LEU A 44 1.55 4.66 0.97
C LEU A 44 2.21 3.33 0.58
N SER A 45 1.94 2.87 -0.64
CA SER A 45 2.48 1.64 -1.20
C SER A 45 3.15 1.93 -2.54
N GLY A 46 4.47 2.17 -2.53
CA GLY A 46 5.17 2.62 -3.74
C GLY A 46 4.65 3.99 -4.21
N ILE A 47 4.02 4.00 -5.38
CA ILE A 47 3.38 5.18 -5.97
C ILE A 47 1.90 5.34 -5.60
N TYR A 48 1.32 4.35 -4.91
CA TYR A 48 -0.09 4.37 -4.55
C TYR A 48 -0.28 5.01 -3.18
N PHE A 49 -1.22 5.94 -3.09
CA PHE A 49 -1.64 6.54 -1.82
C PHE A 49 -3.15 6.41 -1.66
N VAL A 50 -3.59 5.91 -0.50
CA VAL A 50 -5.00 5.74 -0.18
C VAL A 50 -5.24 6.26 1.24
N LYS A 51 -6.35 6.99 1.40
CA LYS A 51 -6.91 7.41 2.68
C LYS A 51 -8.28 6.78 2.86
N ILE A 52 -8.49 6.09 3.97
CA ILE A 52 -9.74 5.38 4.28
C ILE A 52 -10.26 5.87 5.63
N PRO A 53 -11.27 6.76 5.64
CA PRO A 53 -11.97 7.11 6.86
C PRO A 53 -12.54 5.87 7.55
N TYR A 54 -12.36 5.75 8.87
CA TYR A 54 -12.89 4.60 9.62
C TYR A 54 -14.43 4.53 9.55
N ALA A 55 -15.10 5.68 9.50
CA ALA A 55 -16.55 5.78 9.41
C ALA A 55 -17.15 5.21 8.11
N ASP A 56 -16.34 5.11 7.06
CA ASP A 56 -16.74 4.61 5.74
C ASP A 56 -16.32 3.13 5.50
N MET A 57 -15.78 2.46 6.52
CA MET A 57 -15.38 1.05 6.42
C MET A 57 -16.57 0.13 6.70
N ASP A 58 -16.95 -0.67 5.71
CA ASP A 58 -18.13 -1.55 5.82
C ASP A 58 -17.80 -2.86 6.52
N SER A 59 -16.61 -3.41 6.25
CA SER A 59 -16.16 -4.64 6.89
C SER A 59 -14.64 -4.80 6.83
N VAL A 60 -14.12 -5.47 7.85
CA VAL A 60 -12.72 -5.88 7.97
C VAL A 60 -12.71 -7.36 8.34
N SER A 61 -11.97 -8.18 7.58
CA SER A 61 -11.86 -9.62 7.81
C SER A 61 -10.47 -10.13 7.49
N MET A 62 -10.04 -11.21 8.13
CA MET A 62 -8.80 -11.91 7.77
C MET A 62 -9.07 -12.95 6.67
N VAL A 63 -8.18 -13.02 5.68
CA VAL A 63 -8.22 -14.00 4.59
C VAL A 63 -6.86 -14.65 4.40
N GLU A 64 -6.83 -15.95 4.11
CA GLU A 64 -5.58 -16.66 3.83
C GLU A 64 -5.03 -16.32 2.44
N LYS A 65 -5.93 -16.20 1.45
CA LYS A 65 -5.57 -16.00 0.05
C LYS A 65 -6.40 -14.90 -0.59
N ILE A 66 -5.76 -14.08 -1.42
CA ILE A 66 -6.44 -13.12 -2.28
C ILE A 66 -7.04 -13.84 -3.51
N PRO A 67 -8.24 -13.46 -3.98
CA PRO A 67 -8.83 -14.06 -5.17
C PRO A 67 -7.99 -13.76 -6.42
N SER A 68 -8.16 -14.57 -7.47
CA SER A 68 -7.60 -14.25 -8.79
C SER A 68 -8.32 -13.03 -9.36
N MET A 69 -7.56 -12.07 -9.89
CA MET A 69 -8.06 -10.78 -10.37
C MET A 69 -7.28 -10.32 -11.61
N GLU A 70 -7.87 -9.43 -12.40
CA GLU A 70 -7.19 -8.80 -13.53
C GLU A 70 -6.41 -7.57 -13.04
N ARG A 71 -5.10 -7.53 -13.28
CA ARG A 71 -4.24 -6.41 -12.91
C ARG A 71 -4.47 -5.24 -13.88
N ILE A 72 -4.85 -4.08 -13.34
CA ILE A 72 -4.90 -2.83 -14.11
C ILE A 72 -3.50 -2.24 -14.18
N ASN A 73 -2.84 -2.11 -13.02
CA ASN A 73 -1.45 -1.72 -12.90
C ASN A 73 -0.89 -2.22 -11.56
N GLY A 74 0.44 -2.30 -11.48
CA GLY A 74 1.12 -2.73 -10.27
C GLY A 74 2.31 -3.62 -10.57
N PHE A 75 2.81 -4.23 -9.51
CA PHE A 75 4.03 -5.02 -9.54
C PHE A 75 3.92 -6.17 -8.55
N SER A 76 4.48 -7.31 -8.95
CA SER A 76 4.57 -8.49 -8.10
C SER A 76 5.99 -9.04 -8.17
N VAL A 77 6.65 -9.12 -7.01
CA VAL A 77 7.99 -9.72 -6.89
C VAL A 77 8.07 -10.56 -5.64
N LYS A 78 8.39 -11.83 -5.86
CA LYS A 78 8.45 -12.86 -4.81
C LYS A 78 7.13 -12.86 -4.03
N GLU A 79 7.20 -12.49 -2.76
CA GLU A 79 6.10 -12.46 -1.82
C GLU A 79 5.33 -11.12 -1.81
N ARG A 80 5.78 -10.10 -2.56
CA ARG A 80 5.17 -8.77 -2.53
C ARG A 80 4.27 -8.58 -3.72
N GLU A 81 3.09 -8.01 -3.47
CA GLU A 81 2.15 -7.60 -4.50
C GLU A 81 1.57 -6.23 -4.17
N LYS A 82 1.74 -5.29 -5.10
CA LYS A 82 1.32 -3.90 -4.97
C LYS A 82 0.63 -3.47 -6.24
N GLY A 83 -0.60 -2.98 -6.17
CA GLY A 83 -1.27 -2.53 -7.38
C GLY A 83 -2.77 -2.28 -7.25
N VAL A 84 -3.34 -1.97 -8.40
CA VAL A 84 -4.78 -1.83 -8.61
C VAL A 84 -5.24 -2.91 -9.58
N PHE A 85 -6.30 -3.59 -9.18
CA PHE A 85 -6.89 -4.73 -9.84
C PHE A 85 -8.39 -4.52 -10.03
N LYS A 86 -9.02 -5.41 -10.79
CA LYS A 86 -10.48 -5.57 -10.89
C LYS A 86 -10.82 -7.05 -10.81
N GLU A 87 -12.00 -7.36 -10.28
CA GLU A 87 -12.39 -8.75 -10.00
C GLU A 87 -12.52 -9.58 -11.29
N ASP A 88 -13.05 -8.97 -12.34
CA ASP A 88 -13.14 -9.52 -13.68
C ASP A 88 -13.13 -8.38 -14.71
N SER A 89 -13.24 -8.73 -15.99
CA SER A 89 -13.17 -7.77 -17.08
C SER A 89 -14.40 -6.84 -17.18
N LEU A 90 -15.52 -7.22 -16.57
CA LEU A 90 -16.78 -6.46 -16.57
C LEU A 90 -16.90 -5.55 -15.33
N SER A 91 -16.19 -5.87 -14.26
CA SER A 91 -16.19 -5.14 -13.01
C SER A 91 -15.53 -3.77 -13.16
N THR A 92 -16.25 -2.74 -12.72
CA THR A 92 -15.75 -1.37 -12.61
C THR A 92 -15.07 -1.10 -11.27
N ASN A 93 -15.24 -2.01 -10.31
CA ASN A 93 -14.78 -1.80 -8.94
C ASN A 93 -13.29 -2.07 -8.82
N LYS A 94 -12.57 -1.10 -8.25
CA LYS A 94 -11.14 -1.23 -8.02
C LYS A 94 -10.89 -2.06 -6.77
N VAL A 95 -9.94 -2.98 -6.91
CA VAL A 95 -9.36 -3.72 -5.80
C VAL A 95 -7.92 -3.28 -5.62
N TYR A 96 -7.61 -2.74 -4.46
CA TYR A 96 -6.25 -2.36 -4.09
C TYR A 96 -5.59 -3.54 -3.39
N VAL A 97 -4.37 -3.87 -3.80
CA VAL A 97 -3.58 -4.94 -3.17
C VAL A 97 -2.27 -4.32 -2.71
N TYR A 98 -2.06 -4.25 -1.40
CA TYR A 98 -0.87 -3.73 -0.73
C TYR A 98 -0.34 -4.80 0.23
N VAL A 99 0.20 -5.88 -0.33
CA VAL A 99 0.61 -7.09 0.39
C VAL A 99 2.13 -7.17 0.41
N ASP A 100 2.73 -7.14 1.59
CA ASP A 100 4.18 -7.32 1.75
C ASP A 100 4.57 -8.81 1.77
N LYS A 101 3.64 -9.71 2.15
CA LYS A 101 3.91 -11.16 2.19
C LYS A 101 2.73 -12.05 1.76
N LEU A 102 2.77 -12.57 0.52
CA LEU A 102 1.71 -13.37 -0.10
C LEU A 102 1.45 -14.71 0.61
N SER A 103 2.45 -15.29 1.26
CA SER A 103 2.32 -16.54 2.05
C SER A 103 1.62 -16.39 3.42
N GLN A 104 1.46 -15.17 3.93
CA GLN A 104 0.81 -14.92 5.23
C GLN A 104 -0.66 -14.57 5.08
N GLN A 105 -1.45 -14.52 6.15
CA GLN A 105 -2.81 -14.00 6.07
C GLN A 105 -2.81 -12.50 5.71
N LYS A 106 -3.93 -12.02 5.18
CA LYS A 106 -4.16 -10.63 4.80
C LYS A 106 -5.44 -10.11 5.41
N ILE A 107 -5.44 -8.83 5.71
CA ILE A 107 -6.64 -8.08 6.02
C ILE A 107 -7.33 -7.78 4.69
N ARG A 108 -8.60 -8.15 4.59
CA ARG A 108 -9.54 -7.69 3.57
C ARG A 108 -10.41 -6.60 4.19
N LEU A 109 -10.35 -5.41 3.60
CA LEU A 109 -11.17 -4.27 3.97
C LEU A 109 -12.13 -3.96 2.82
N VAL A 110 -13.40 -3.70 3.14
CA VAL A 110 -14.41 -3.19 2.21
C VAL A 110 -14.78 -1.76 2.58
N TYR A 111 -14.83 -0.89 1.58
CA TYR A 111 -15.08 0.54 1.71
C TYR A 111 -16.15 0.99 0.72
N LYS A 112 -17.13 1.78 1.19
CA LYS A 112 -18.23 2.33 0.39
C LYS A 112 -18.87 1.29 -0.53
N ASP A 113 -19.29 0.18 0.07
CA ASP A 113 -20.03 -0.95 -0.50
C ASP A 113 -19.32 -1.77 -1.57
N SER A 114 -18.17 -1.31 -2.10
CA SER A 114 -17.64 -1.86 -3.37
C SER A 114 -16.13 -1.88 -3.51
N MET A 115 -15.40 -0.88 -2.98
CA MET A 115 -13.95 -0.85 -3.08
C MET A 115 -13.37 -1.84 -2.07
N LYS A 116 -12.44 -2.68 -2.53
CA LYS A 116 -11.78 -3.68 -1.70
C LYS A 116 -10.30 -3.35 -1.58
N LEU A 117 -9.78 -3.49 -0.37
CA LEU A 117 -8.36 -3.39 -0.09
C LEU A 117 -7.88 -4.69 0.56
N PHE A 118 -6.82 -5.27 0.02
CA PHE A 118 -6.07 -6.34 0.66
C PHE A 118 -4.74 -5.79 1.15
N LEU A 119 -4.44 -5.96 2.43
CA LEU A 119 -3.16 -5.54 3.00
C LEU A 119 -2.62 -6.54 4.01
N ASN A 120 -1.30 -6.61 4.11
CA ASN A 120 -0.62 -7.15 5.27
C ASN A 120 0.75 -6.51 5.45
N MET A 121 1.32 -6.75 6.62
CA MET A 121 2.64 -6.27 6.98
C MET A 121 3.67 -7.40 6.80
N PRO A 122 4.97 -7.08 6.75
CA PRO A 122 6.01 -8.11 6.68
C PRO A 122 5.98 -9.10 7.86
N ASP A 123 5.52 -8.62 9.03
CA ASP A 123 5.30 -9.40 10.23
C ASP A 123 3.81 -9.79 10.39
N SER A 124 3.55 -11.06 10.67
CA SER A 124 2.18 -11.56 10.86
C SER A 124 1.54 -11.05 12.15
N THR A 125 2.32 -10.81 13.20
CA THR A 125 1.86 -10.23 14.47
C THR A 125 1.44 -8.79 14.28
N GLU A 126 2.20 -8.00 13.50
CA GLU A 126 1.78 -6.65 13.12
C GLU A 126 0.48 -6.69 12.30
N THR A 127 0.32 -7.69 11.44
CA THR A 127 -0.92 -7.92 10.68
C THR A 127 -2.11 -8.19 11.59
N GLU A 128 -1.93 -9.06 12.58
CA GLU A 128 -2.99 -9.37 13.55
C GLU A 128 -3.34 -8.15 14.42
N LEU A 129 -2.34 -7.40 14.90
CA LEU A 129 -2.57 -6.18 15.69
C LEU A 129 -3.32 -5.11 14.88
N MET A 130 -2.98 -4.94 13.61
CA MET A 130 -3.70 -4.03 12.72
C MET A 130 -5.13 -4.50 12.46
N TYR A 131 -5.34 -5.81 12.27
CA TYR A 131 -6.68 -6.37 12.13
C TYR A 131 -7.54 -6.07 13.35
N GLN A 132 -7.02 -6.29 14.56
CA GLN A 132 -7.72 -5.99 15.81
C GLN A 132 -8.00 -4.50 15.95
N PHE A 133 -7.01 -3.65 15.65
CA PHE A 133 -7.19 -2.19 15.66
C PHE A 133 -8.33 -1.75 14.74
N LEU A 134 -8.33 -2.20 13.48
CA LEU A 134 -9.36 -1.85 12.50
C LEU A 134 -10.73 -2.43 12.89
N SER A 135 -10.77 -3.65 13.42
CA SER A 135 -12.00 -4.29 13.89
C SER A 135 -12.65 -3.49 15.03
N ASN A 136 -11.85 -3.00 15.97
CA ASN A 136 -12.32 -2.17 17.09
C ASN A 136 -12.81 -0.79 16.63
N LYS A 137 -12.31 -0.28 15.50
CA LYS A 137 -12.78 0.99 14.92
C LYS A 137 -14.18 0.88 14.30
N ILE A 138 -14.52 -0.29 13.76
CA ILE A 138 -15.82 -0.53 13.10
C ILE A 138 -16.85 -1.06 14.11
N ASN A 139 -16.45 -1.95 15.00
CA ASN A 139 -17.28 -2.52 16.04
C ASN A 139 -16.66 -2.19 17.41
N PRO A 140 -16.90 -0.99 17.97
CA PRO A 140 -16.40 -0.68 19.30
C PRO A 140 -16.92 -1.73 20.30
N PRO A 141 -16.08 -2.25 21.21
CA PRO A 141 -16.54 -3.13 22.27
C PRO A 141 -17.73 -2.48 22.98
N LYS A 142 -18.81 -3.24 23.17
CA LYS A 142 -19.91 -2.77 24.02
C LYS A 142 -19.39 -2.70 25.45
N GLU A 143 -19.45 -1.51 26.04
CA GLU A 143 -19.15 -1.28 27.47
C GLU A 143 -20.07 -2.11 28.38
#